data_AF-A0A3B8W0V5-F1
#
_entry.id   AF-A0A3B8W0V5-F1
#
_cell.length_a   1.000
_cell.length_b   1.000
_cell.length_c   1.000
_cell.angle_alpha   90.00
_cell.angle_beta   90.00
_cell.angle_gamma   90.00
#
_symmetry.space_group_name_H-M   'P 1'
#
loop_
_entity.id
_entity.type
_entity.pdbx_description
1 polymer ?
#
loop_
_entity_poly.entity_id
_entity_poly.type
_entity_poly.pdbx_seq_one_letter_code
_entity_poly.pdbx_strand_id
1 'polypeptide(L)' 'MKTITINIPDTVDFDDKEALMVIASRLYEKGKLTLGQAAELVGLSKRAFMEVLGTYGVSVFNHPSADLDRDVDNAKRHSL' A
#
# COMPACT_ATOMS: atom_id res chain seq x y z
N MET A 1 -14.16 13.35 -1.32
CA MET A 1 -13.66 12.19 -2.09
C MET A 1 -13.06 12.70 -3.40
N LYS A 2 -12.09 11.99 -3.97
CA LYS A 2 -11.49 12.30 -5.29
C LYS A 2 -11.86 11.19 -6.26
N THR A 3 -12.22 11.55 -7.50
CA THR A 3 -12.57 10.61 -8.56
C THR A 3 -11.53 10.72 -9.68
N ILE A 4 -11.13 9.57 -10.23
CA ILE A 4 -10.24 9.48 -11.39
C ILE A 4 -11.02 8.81 -12.51
N THR A 5 -10.98 9.38 -13.70
CA THR A 5 -11.57 8.80 -14.92
C THR A 5 -10.44 8.56 -15.91
N ILE A 6 -10.36 7.34 -16.45
CA ILE A 6 -9.34 6.92 -17.40
C ILE A 6 -10.06 6.32 -18.60
N ASN A 7 -9.71 6.79 -19.80
CA ASN A 7 -10.19 6.19 -21.04
C ASN A 7 -9.16 5.17 -21.51
N ILE A 8 -9.58 3.93 -21.66
CA ILE A 8 -8.73 2.82 -22.11
C ILE A 8 -9.24 2.36 -23.49
N PRO A 9 -8.36 2.03 -24.44
CA PRO A 9 -8.80 1.49 -25.72
C PRO A 9 -9.56 0.17 -25.55
N ASP A 10 -10.64 -0.02 -26.30
CA ASP A 10 -11.48 -1.23 -26.27
C ASP A 10 -10.71 -2.51 -26.66
N THR A 11 -9.52 -2.37 -27.24
CA THR A 11 -8.63 -3.49 -27.60
C THR A 11 -7.90 -4.09 -26.39
N VAL A 12 -7.93 -3.42 -25.23
CA VAL A 12 -7.24 -3.87 -24.03
C VAL A 12 -8.20 -4.69 -23.18
N ASP A 13 -7.81 -5.92 -22.88
CA ASP A 13 -8.46 -6.71 -21.82
C ASP A 13 -8.11 -6.07 -20.47
N PHE A 14 -9.10 -5.48 -19.81
CA PHE A 14 -8.91 -4.65 -18.63
C PHE A 14 -9.77 -5.14 -17.47
N ASP A 15 -9.13 -5.38 -16.33
CA ASP A 15 -9.80 -5.71 -15.06
C ASP A 15 -9.69 -4.54 -14.09
N ASP A 16 -10.83 -3.91 -13.82
CA ASP A 16 -10.98 -2.79 -12.88
C ASP A 16 -10.43 -3.12 -11.49
N LYS A 17 -10.60 -4.36 -11.02
CA LYS A 17 -10.16 -4.77 -9.68
C LYS A 17 -8.64 -4.86 -9.60
N GLU A 18 -8.03 -5.46 -10.62
CA GLU A 18 -6.57 -5.59 -10.71
C GLU A 18 -5.92 -4.21 -10.80
N ALA A 19 -6.48 -3.32 -11.63
CA ALA A 19 -6.02 -1.95 -11.75
C ALA A 19 -6.12 -1.19 -10.41
N LEU A 20 -7.24 -1.33 -9.70
CA LEU A 20 -7.44 -0.69 -8.41
C LEU A 20 -6.47 -1.24 -7.36
N MET A 21 -6.16 -2.54 -7.40
CA MET A 21 -5.16 -3.16 -6.53
C MET A 21 -3.78 -2.59 -6.76
N VAL A 22 -3.34 -2.49 -8.02
CA VAL A 22 -2.04 -1.87 -8.37
C VAL A 22 -1.97 -0.43 -7.85
N ILE A 23 -3.03 0.36 -8.04
CA ILE A 23 -3.09 1.74 -7.56
C ILE A 23 -2.99 1.81 -6.03
N ALA A 24 -3.78 0.99 -5.32
CA ALA A 24 -3.77 0.95 -3.86
C ALA A 24 -2.40 0.55 -3.30
N SER A 25 -1.79 -0.50 -3.86
CA SER A 25 -0.46 -0.99 -3.45
C SER A 25 0.62 0.06 -3.69
N ARG A 26 0.61 0.77 -4.82
CA ARG A 26 1.59 1.84 -5.11
C ARG A 26 1.39 3.08 -4.25
N LEU A 27 0.16 3.45 -3.94
CA LEU A 27 -0.11 4.57 -3.04
C LEU A 27 0.26 4.24 -1.59
N TYR A 28 0.05 2.99 -1.17
CA TYR A 28 0.57 2.47 0.08
C TYR A 28 2.09 2.57 0.09
N GLU A 29 2.79 1.93 -0.85
CA GLU A 29 4.27 1.94 -0.97
C GLU A 29 4.88 3.35 -0.91
N LYS A 30 4.21 4.36 -1.48
CA LYS A 30 4.64 5.77 -1.44
C LYS A 30 4.30 6.52 -0.15
N GLY A 31 3.76 5.83 0.86
CA GLY A 31 3.28 6.41 2.12
C GLY A 31 2.11 7.38 1.95
N LYS A 32 1.41 7.36 0.81
CA LYS A 32 0.26 8.25 0.52
C LYS A 32 -1.04 7.72 1.08
N LEU A 33 -1.14 6.40 1.22
CA LEU A 33 -2.21 5.72 1.94
C LEU A 33 -1.60 4.93 3.09
N THR A 34 -2.27 4.96 4.23
CA THR A 34 -2.04 3.95 5.27
C THR A 34 -2.50 2.57 4.77
N LEU A 35 -2.01 1.50 5.39
CA LEU A 35 -2.44 0.13 5.10
C LEU A 35 -3.98 -0.01 5.16
N GLY A 36 -4.61 0.65 6.13
CA GLY A 36 -6.06 0.64 6.30
C GLY A 36 -6.82 1.30 5.15
N GLN A 37 -6.38 2.50 4.76
CA GLN A 37 -7.02 3.24 3.66
C GLN A 37 -6.82 2.52 2.32
N ALA A 38 -5.65 1.91 2.10
CA ALA A 38 -5.39 1.13 0.90
C ALA A 38 -6.27 -0.13 0.84
N ALA A 39 -6.43 -0.83 1.96
CA ALA A 39 -7.33 -1.99 2.06
C ALA A 39 -8.80 -1.60 1.80
N GLU A 40 -9.26 -0.49 2.38
CA GLU A 40 -10.61 0.04 2.16
C GLU A 40 -10.85 0.40 0.69
N LEU A 41 -9.85 1.00 0.02
CA LEU A 41 -9.93 1.38 -1.40
C LEU A 41 -10.24 0.19 -2.31
N VAL A 42 -9.73 -1.00 -1.99
CA VAL A 42 -9.93 -2.24 -2.77
C VAL A 42 -11.00 -3.17 -2.17
N GLY A 43 -11.71 -2.71 -1.13
CA GLY A 43 -12.75 -3.50 -0.47
C GLY A 43 -12.24 -4.74 0.29
N LEU A 44 -11.00 -4.72 0.77
CA LEU A 44 -10.39 -5.81 1.53
C LEU A 44 -10.25 -5.48 3.02
N SER A 45 -10.12 -6.52 3.84
CA SER A 45 -9.62 -6.36 5.20
C SER A 45 -8.13 -5.98 5.18
N LYS A 46 -7.64 -5.30 6.22
CA LYS A 46 -6.20 -4.98 6.37
C LYS A 46 -5.30 -6.21 6.24
N ARG A 47 -5.75 -7.36 6.77
CA ARG A 47 -5.01 -8.62 6.74
C ARG A 47 -4.93 -9.17 5.32
N ALA A 48 -6.07 -9.27 4.64
CA ALA A 48 -6.14 -9.73 3.26
C ALA A 48 -5.30 -8.83 2.33
N PHE A 49 -5.36 -7.51 2.53
CA PHE A 49 -4.52 -6.58 1.77
C PHE A 49 -3.01 -6.82 2.01
N MET A 50 -2.57 -7.05 3.25
CA MET A 50 -1.17 -7.39 3.54
C MET A 50 -0.72 -8.68 2.86
N GLU A 51 -1.57 -9.71 2.83
CA GLU A 51 -1.25 -11.00 2.20
C GLU A 51 -1.00 -10.86 0.70
N VAL A 52 -1.74 -9.96 0.03
CA VAL A 52 -1.59 -9.74 -1.42
C VAL A 52 -0.49 -8.74 -1.79
N LEU A 53 -0.01 -7.88 -0.90
CA LEU A 53 1.02 -6.88 -1.24
C LEU A 53 2.27 -7.51 -1.90
N GLY A 54 2.66 -8.70 -1.46
CA GLY A 54 3.78 -9.43 -2.03
C GLY A 54 3.61 -9.78 -3.51
N THR A 55 2.40 -10.05 -3.99
CA THR A 55 2.14 -10.36 -5.40
C THR A 55 2.33 -9.14 -6.30
N TYR A 56 2.20 -7.94 -5.75
CA TYR A 56 2.43 -6.66 -6.44
C TYR A 56 3.85 -6.12 -6.24
N GLY A 57 4.75 -6.89 -5.62
CA GLY A 57 6.13 -6.51 -5.36
C GLY A 57 6.27 -5.38 -4.32
N VAL A 58 5.28 -5.22 -3.44
CA VAL A 58 5.29 -4.19 -2.40
C VAL A 58 5.58 -4.83 -1.05
N SER A 59 6.54 -4.24 -0.31
CA SER A 59 6.85 -4.67 1.06
C SER A 59 5.67 -4.41 1.98
N VAL A 60 5.35 -5.38 2.83
CA VAL A 60 4.39 -5.22 3.95
C VAL A 60 4.93 -4.23 5.00
N PHE A 61 6.25 -4.08 5.08
CA PHE A 61 6.90 -3.07 5.91
C PHE A 61 7.10 -1.80 5.08
N ASN A 62 6.14 -0.90 5.19
CA ASN A 62 6.20 0.42 4.60
C ASN A 62 6.61 1.45 5.66
N HIS A 63 7.87 1.39 6.09
CA HIS A 63 8.48 2.37 6.97
C HIS A 63 9.61 3.07 6.23
N PRO A 64 9.63 4.42 6.21
CA PRO A 64 10.81 5.16 5.81
C PRO A 64 12.02 4.66 6.61
N SER A 65 13.19 4.55 5.97
CA SER A 65 14.43 4.18 6.66
C SER A 65 14.71 5.04 7.89
N ALA A 66 14.36 6.33 7.83
CA ALA A 66 14.50 7.27 8.94
C ALA A 66 13.66 6.91 10.19
N ASP A 67 12.50 6.26 10.01
CA ASP A 67 11.68 5.80 11.15
C ASP A 67 12.32 4.57 11.81
N LEU A 68 12.97 3.69 11.03
CA LEU A 68 13.71 2.55 11.58
C LEU A 68 14.89 2.99 12.46
N ASP A 69 15.67 3.98 12.03
CA ASP A 69 16.77 4.54 12.82
C ASP A 69 16.27 5.10 14.15
N ARG A 70 15.14 5.82 14.11
CA ARG A 70 14.51 6.39 15.30
C ARG A 70 14.01 5.30 16.25
N ASP A 71 13.40 4.24 15.73
CA ASP A 71 12.91 3.11 16.53
C ASP A 71 14.07 2.34 17.18
N VAL A 72 15.19 2.15 16.47
CA VAL A 72 16.41 1.55 17.02
C VAL A 72 16.99 2.40 18.15
N ASP A 73 17.07 3.72 17.97
CA ASP A 73 17.58 4.61 19.02
C ASP A 73 16.66 4.68 20.24
N ASN A 74 15.34 4.65 20.03
CA ASN A 74 14.37 4.54 21.12
C ASN A 74 14.53 3.22 21.90
N ALA A 75 14.74 2.09 21.21
CA ALA A 75 14.96 0.80 21.83
C ALA A 75 16.26 0.76 22.67
N LYS A 76 17.34 1.38 22.18
CA LYS A 76 18.60 1.52 22.94
C LYS A 76 18.40 2.31 24.24
N ARG A 77 17.64 3.42 24.19
CA ARG A 77 17.39 4.29 25.34
C ARG A 77 16.56 3.64 26.45
N HIS A 78 15.71 2.68 26.10
CA HIS A 78 14.87 1.95 27.05
C HIS A 78 15.52 0.67 27.62
N SER A 79 16.76 0.36 27.21
CA SER A 79 17.52 -0.80 27.72
C SER A 79 18.55 -0.43 28.79
N LEU A 80 18.39 0.70 29.48
CA LEU A 80 19.23 1.18 30.59
C LEU A 80 18.39 1.43 31.85
#